data_AF-A0A5K8AIX8-F1
#
_entry.id   AF-A0A5K8AIX8-F1
#
_cell.length_a   1.000
_cell.length_b   1.000
_cell.length_c   1.000
_cell.angle_alpha   90.00
_cell.angle_beta   90.00
_cell.angle_gamma   90.00
#
_symmetry.space_group_name_H-M   'P 1'
#
loop_
_entity.id
_entity.type
_entity.pdbx_description
1 polymer ?
#
loop_
_entity_poly.entity_id
_entity_poly.type
_entity_poly.pdbx_seq_one_letter_code
_entity_poly.pdbx_strand_id
1 'polypeptide(L)'
;MAQLRDEYDKFEAHNAAIIVIGPEKPEAFEAYWRNHRLPFVGLPDPTHTVLKRYGQEVRLFKLGRMPAQVIVDPKGRVRYVHYGHAMTDIPSNAEILGLLDQIEEE
;
A
#
# COMPACT_ATOMS: atom_id res chain seq x y z
N MET A 1 -7.54 -5.65 -0.46
CA MET A 1 -7.44 -5.19 0.95
C MET A 1 -7.97 -6.20 1.96
N ALA A 2 -8.90 -7.11 1.62
CA ALA A 2 -9.38 -8.12 2.59
C ALA A 2 -8.25 -8.99 3.16
N GLN A 3 -7.39 -9.58 2.31
CA GLN A 3 -6.23 -10.36 2.77
C GLN A 3 -5.28 -9.54 3.68
N LEU A 4 -4.99 -8.29 3.30
CA LEU A 4 -4.17 -7.37 4.10
C LEU A 4 -4.79 -7.08 5.48
N ARG A 5 -6.12 -6.96 5.56
CA ARG A 5 -6.85 -6.80 6.81
C ARG A 5 -6.80 -8.07 7.65
N ASP A 6 -7.05 -9.21 7.03
CA ASP A 6 -7.17 -10.49 7.71
C ASP A 6 -5.83 -10.98 8.27
N GLU A 7 -4.71 -10.49 7.72
CA GLU A 7 -3.34 -10.77 8.16
C GLU A 7 -2.62 -9.55 8.77
N TYR A 8 -3.38 -8.52 9.15
CA TYR A 8 -2.81 -7.26 9.65
C TYR A 8 -1.93 -7.43 10.89
N ASP A 9 -2.31 -8.36 11.77
CA ASP A 9 -1.58 -8.74 12.98
C ASP A 9 -0.14 -9.18 12.68
N LYS A 10 0.09 -9.83 11.53
CA LYS A 10 1.44 -10.21 11.09
C LYS A 10 2.29 -8.98 10.82
N PHE A 11 1.75 -7.97 10.14
CA PHE A 11 2.48 -6.72 9.89
C PHE A 11 2.78 -5.96 11.19
N GLU A 12 1.85 -5.96 12.15
CA GLU A 12 2.08 -5.39 13.46
C GLU A 12 3.22 -6.12 14.21
N ALA A 13 3.33 -7.44 14.08
CA ALA A 13 4.40 -8.22 14.68
C ALA A 13 5.81 -7.85 14.13
N HIS A 14 5.90 -7.37 12.88
CA HIS A 14 7.12 -6.83 12.26
C HIS A 14 7.30 -5.32 12.46
N ASN A 15 6.58 -4.72 13.43
CA ASN A 15 6.57 -3.27 13.66
C ASN A 15 6.30 -2.45 12.38
N ALA A 16 5.55 -3.02 11.42
CA ALA A 16 5.32 -2.42 10.11
C ALA A 16 3.94 -1.75 10.06
N ALA A 17 3.93 -0.45 9.81
CA ALA A 17 2.70 0.31 9.61
C ALA A 17 2.26 0.23 8.13
N ILE A 18 1.00 -0.13 7.90
CA ILE A 18 0.39 -0.11 6.56
C ILE A 18 -0.30 1.25 6.34
N ILE A 19 0.01 1.88 5.21
CA ILE A 19 -0.63 3.11 4.74
C ILE A 19 -1.14 2.87 3.31
N VAL A 20 -2.45 2.88 3.12
CA VAL A 20 -3.08 2.77 1.80
C VAL A 20 -3.39 4.16 1.26
N ILE A 21 -2.92 4.47 0.07
CA ILE A 21 -3.06 5.78 -0.58
C ILE A 21 -3.95 5.63 -1.82
N GLY A 22 -4.92 6.51 -1.99
CA GLY A 22 -5.84 6.45 -3.14
C GLY A 22 -6.43 7.80 -3.52
N PRO A 23 -6.90 7.95 -4.77
CA PRO A 23 -7.35 9.24 -5.31
C PRO A 23 -8.74 9.67 -4.83
N GLU A 24 -9.45 8.85 -4.08
CA GLU A 24 -10.78 9.16 -3.60
C GLU A 24 -10.74 10.24 -2.50
N LYS A 25 -11.87 10.93 -2.31
CA LYS A 25 -12.02 11.97 -1.30
C LYS A 25 -12.04 11.38 0.13
N PRO A 26 -11.72 12.19 1.16
CA PRO A 26 -11.71 11.74 2.55
C PRO A 26 -12.99 11.04 3.00
N GLU A 27 -14.15 11.52 2.59
CA GLU A 27 -15.44 10.95 3.01
C GLU A 27 -15.65 9.54 2.43
N ALA A 28 -15.19 9.31 1.20
CA ALA A 28 -15.25 8.00 0.55
C ALA A 28 -14.28 7.01 1.21
N PHE A 29 -13.07 7.48 1.55
CA PHE A 29 -12.09 6.70 2.33
C PHE A 29 -12.67 6.31 3.69
N GLU A 30 -13.17 7.26 4.46
CA GLU A 30 -13.72 7.01 5.79
C GLU A 30 -14.87 6.00 5.74
N ALA A 31 -15.80 6.17 4.79
CA ALA A 31 -16.91 5.24 4.59
C ALA A 31 -16.40 3.83 4.24
N TYR A 32 -15.44 3.71 3.33
CA TYR A 32 -14.87 2.41 2.94
C TYR A 32 -14.17 1.73 4.12
N TRP A 33 -13.36 2.46 4.88
CA TRP A 33 -12.66 1.96 6.07
C TRP A 33 -13.63 1.44 7.13
N ARG A 34 -14.65 2.23 7.46
CA ARG A 34 -15.67 1.86 8.44
C ARG A 34 -16.45 0.62 7.99
N ASN A 35 -16.88 0.58 6.73
CA ASN A 35 -17.68 -0.52 6.20
C ASN A 35 -16.90 -1.84 6.13
N HIS A 36 -15.60 -1.78 5.82
CA HIS A 36 -14.75 -2.96 5.68
C HIS A 36 -13.93 -3.26 6.93
N ARG A 37 -14.05 -2.45 7.99
CA ARG A 37 -13.32 -2.57 9.26
C ARG A 37 -11.80 -2.69 9.03
N LEU A 38 -11.24 -1.79 8.24
CA LEU A 38 -9.81 -1.80 7.93
C LEU A 38 -9.02 -1.24 9.13
N PRO A 39 -8.06 -2.01 9.70
CA PRO A 39 -7.34 -1.64 10.93
C PRO A 39 -6.10 -0.76 10.67
N PHE A 40 -5.75 -0.52 9.41
CA PHE A 40 -4.59 0.26 8.99
C PHE A 40 -4.96 1.65 8.48
N VAL A 41 -3.97 2.50 8.23
CA VAL A 41 -4.18 3.91 7.84
C VAL A 41 -4.62 4.02 6.39
N GLY A 42 -5.65 4.85 6.14
CA GLY A 42 -6.03 5.31 4.81
C GLY A 42 -5.63 6.77 4.60
N LEU A 43 -4.91 7.05 3.51
CA LEU A 43 -4.48 8.38 3.11
C LEU A 43 -5.18 8.78 1.79
N PRO A 44 -6.30 9.50 1.84
CA PRO A 44 -6.93 10.06 0.65
C PRO A 44 -6.02 11.12 0.01
N ASP A 45 -5.78 11.02 -1.30
CA ASP A 45 -4.95 11.94 -2.09
C ASP A 45 -5.70 12.40 -3.36
N PRO A 46 -6.83 13.14 -3.22
CA PRO A 46 -7.66 13.56 -4.34
C PRO A 46 -6.98 14.55 -5.29
N THR A 47 -5.92 15.23 -4.83
CA THR A 47 -5.10 16.11 -5.67
C THR A 47 -3.95 15.37 -6.36
N HIS A 48 -3.82 14.06 -6.11
CA HIS A 48 -2.79 13.17 -6.65
C HIS A 48 -1.35 13.62 -6.35
N THR A 49 -1.14 14.34 -5.25
CA THR A 49 0.18 14.88 -4.88
C THR A 49 1.15 13.79 -4.44
N VAL A 50 0.70 12.85 -3.62
CA VAL A 50 1.51 11.73 -3.13
C VAL A 50 1.63 10.66 -4.21
N LEU A 51 0.52 10.31 -4.86
CA LEU A 51 0.48 9.30 -5.93
C LEU A 51 1.44 9.66 -7.09
N LYS A 52 1.55 10.94 -7.47
CA LYS A 52 2.51 11.41 -8.47
C LYS A 52 3.95 11.39 -7.97
N ARG A 53 4.20 11.79 -6.72
CA ARG A 53 5.56 11.79 -6.14
C ARG A 53 6.14 10.39 -6.04
N TYR A 54 5.30 9.40 -5.75
CA TYR A 54 5.66 7.99 -5.71
C TYR A 54 5.68 7.33 -7.10
N GLY A 55 5.56 8.09 -8.19
CA GLY A 55 5.75 7.58 -9.55
C GLY A 55 4.71 6.58 -10.04
N GLN A 56 3.55 6.46 -9.37
CA GLN A 56 2.55 5.47 -9.75
C GLN A 56 2.00 5.74 -11.16
N GLU A 57 2.23 4.81 -12.07
CA GLU A 57 1.83 4.93 -13.47
C GLU A 57 0.30 4.95 -13.63
N VAL A 58 -0.20 5.89 -14.43
CA VAL A 58 -1.56 5.87 -14.96
C VAL A 58 -1.49 5.34 -16.39
N ARG A 59 -2.11 4.17 -16.64
CA ARG A 59 -2.18 3.61 -17.99
C ARG A 59 -3.61 3.77 -18.50
N LEU A 60 -3.84 4.82 -19.28
CA LEU A 60 -5.16 5.14 -19.89
C LEU A 60 -5.70 3.97 -20.72
N PHE A 61 -4.84 3.26 -21.47
CA PHE A 61 -5.22 2.06 -22.23
C PHE A 61 -5.51 0.83 -21.36
N LYS A 62 -5.17 0.85 -20.06
CA LYS A 62 -5.44 -0.22 -19.08
C LYS A 62 -6.47 0.20 -18.02
N LEU A 63 -7.28 1.23 -18.31
CA LEU A 63 -8.43 1.67 -17.50
C LEU A 63 -8.11 2.02 -16.04
N GLY A 64 -6.92 2.53 -15.72
CA GLY A 64 -6.65 3.04 -14.37
C GLY A 64 -5.20 3.22 -13.97
N ARG A 65 -5.03 3.46 -12.67
CA ARG A 65 -3.73 3.48 -11.97
C ARG A 65 -3.27 2.04 -11.77
N MET A 66 -2.02 1.75 -12.14
CA MET A 66 -1.45 0.44 -11.86
C MET A 66 -1.15 0.30 -10.36
N PRO A 67 -1.26 -0.90 -9.78
CA PRO A 67 -0.85 -1.14 -8.40
C PRO A 67 0.60 -0.73 -8.18
N ALA A 68 0.88 -0.16 -7.01
CA ALA A 68 2.23 0.14 -6.58
C ALA A 68 2.37 -0.16 -5.09
N GLN A 69 3.53 -0.67 -4.69
CA GLN A 69 3.86 -0.96 -3.30
C GLN A 69 5.28 -0.52 -2.99
N VAL A 70 5.48 0.12 -1.85
CA VAL A 70 6.77 0.63 -1.41
C VAL A 70 6.95 0.29 0.07
N ILE A 71 8.15 -0.16 0.44
CA ILE A 71 8.57 -0.31 1.84
C ILE A 71 9.58 0.78 2.14
N VAL A 72 9.35 1.54 3.21
CA VAL A 72 10.23 2.59 3.69
C VAL A 72 10.64 2.24 5.11
N ASP A 73 11.95 2.23 5.39
CA ASP A 73 12.46 1.95 6.74
C ASP A 73 12.28 3.15 7.69
N PRO A 74 12.47 2.98 9.02
CA PRO A 74 12.37 4.07 9.98
C PRO A 74 13.39 5.21 9.78
N LYS A 75 14.44 5.00 9.00
CA LYS A 75 15.43 6.03 8.63
C LYS A 75 15.01 6.79 7.35
N GLY A 76 13.84 6.50 6.81
CA GLY A 76 13.29 7.14 5.61
C GLY A 76 13.87 6.60 4.30
N ARG A 77 14.53 5.44 4.31
CA ARG A 77 15.10 4.85 3.09
C ARG A 77 14.09 3.91 2.45
N VAL A 78 13.97 4.02 1.13
CA VAL A 78 13.17 3.08 0.34
C VAL A 78 13.93 1.74 0.28
N ARG A 79 13.30 0.70 0.82
CA ARG A 79 13.86 -0.67 0.89
C ARG A 79 13.35 -1.58 -0.21
N TYR A 80 12.15 -1.30 -0.71
CA TYR A 80 11.52 -2.07 -1.77
C TYR A 80 10.56 -1.17 -2.56
N VAL A 81 10.46 -1.42 -3.86
CA VAL A 81 9.49 -0.78 -4.76
C VAL A 81 8.99 -1.82 -5.75
N HIS A 82 7.68 -1.95 -5.85
CA HIS A 82 7.00 -2.67 -6.93
C HIS A 82 6.05 -1.74 -7.67
N TYR A 83 6.21 -1.69 -8.99
CA TYR A 83 5.25 -1.05 -9.89
C TYR A 83 4.63 -2.13 -10.78
N GLY A 84 3.34 -2.38 -10.57
CA GLY A 84 2.62 -3.44 -11.27
C GLY A 84 2.47 -3.16 -12.76
N HIS A 85 2.60 -4.20 -13.58
CA HIS A 85 2.39 -4.15 -15.02
C HIS A 85 0.96 -4.51 -15.42
N ALA A 86 0.15 -5.03 -14.48
CA ALA A 86 -1.26 -5.35 -14.64
C ALA A 86 -2.03 -5.10 -13.33
N MET A 87 -3.36 -5.03 -13.39
CA MET A 87 -4.19 -4.80 -12.19
C MET A 87 -4.08 -5.92 -11.14
N THR A 88 -3.72 -7.14 -11.58
CA THR A 88 -3.50 -8.31 -10.71
C THR A 88 -2.04 -8.48 -10.32
N ASP A 89 -1.13 -7.65 -10.85
CA ASP A 89 0.30 -7.70 -10.55
C ASP A 89 0.56 -6.96 -9.23
N ILE A 90 0.14 -7.60 -8.14
CA ILE A 90 0.23 -7.11 -6.77
C ILE A 90 1.05 -8.15 -5.98
N PRO A 91 2.10 -7.74 -5.26
CA PRO A 91 2.86 -8.66 -4.41
C PRO A 91 1.96 -9.32 -3.37
N SER A 92 2.26 -10.56 -3.04
CA SER A 92 1.52 -11.28 -1.99
C SER A 92 1.93 -10.78 -0.59
N ASN A 93 1.05 -10.90 0.39
CA ASN A 93 1.42 -10.58 1.78
C ASN A 93 2.62 -11.41 2.26
N ALA A 94 2.72 -12.69 1.86
CA ALA A 94 3.84 -13.55 2.21
C ALA A 94 5.18 -13.04 1.65
N GLU A 95 5.19 -12.53 0.41
CA GLU A 95 6.37 -11.89 -0.18
C GLU A 95 6.78 -10.65 0.61
N ILE A 96 5.82 -9.81 0.98
CA ILE A 96 6.09 -8.58 1.72
C ILE A 96 6.57 -8.87 3.15
N LEU A 97 5.96 -9.83 3.85
CA LEU A 97 6.42 -10.24 5.18
C LEU A 97 7.85 -10.81 5.13
N GLY A 98 8.18 -11.62 4.13
CA GLY A 98 9.55 -12.11 3.94
C GLY A 98 10.57 -11.01 3.64
N LEU A 99 10.16 -9.91 3.00
CA LEU A 99 11.02 -8.72 2.84
C LEU A 99 11.19 -7.96 4.16
N LEU A 100 10.16 -7.91 5.01
CA LEU A 100 10.26 -7.30 6.33
C LEU A 100 11.22 -8.09 7.22
N ASP A 101 11.15 -9.42 7.22
CA ASP A 101 12.12 -10.30 7.90
C ASP A 101 13.57 -9.93 7.53
N GLN A 102 13.85 -9.82 6.22
CA GLN A 102 15.19 -9.47 5.73
C GLN A 102 15.66 -8.08 6.18
N ILE A 103 14.74 -7.11 6.27
CA ILE A 103 15.06 -5.74 6.70
C ILE A 103 15.32 -5.70 8.21
N GLU A 104 14.63 -6.51 9.01
CA GLU A 104 14.81 -6.58 10.47
C GLU A 104 16.12 -7.26 10.88
N GLU A 105 16.66 -8.15 10.05
CA GLU A 105 17.93 -8.85 10.29
C GLU A 105 19.19 -8.01 10.05
N GLU A 106 19.07 -6.79 9.49
CA GLU A 106 20.17 -5.86 9.16
C GLU A 106 20.53 -4.86 10.28
#